data_AF-A0A7M3U2I7-F1
#
_entry.id   AF-A0A7M3U2I7-F1
#
_cell.length_a   1.000
_cell.length_b   1.000
_cell.length_c   1.000
_cell.angle_alpha   90.00
_cell.angle_beta   90.00
_cell.angle_gamma   90.00
#
_symmetry.space_group_name_H-M   'P 1'
#
loop_
_entity.id
_entity.type
_entity.pdbx_description
1 polymer ?
#
loop_
_entity_poly.entity_id
_entity_poly.type
_entity_poly.pdbx_seq_one_letter_code
_entity_poly.pdbx_strand_id
1 'polypeptide(L)'
;MIDFIDFFNDHSDFFEDGAYYMVSEYNKDNRDFTDRSTYIVERDEHENLILRNLYTHTLPDGNIHKDIMFDPKSLQIEERIDDSRIKKCYTNNYKIDNGTLSSDGREVVFNITPTEGSHPKEFNVISITKV
;
A
#
# COMPACT_ATOMS: atom_id res chain seq x y z
N MET A 1 -21.98 -9.01 4.15
CA MET A 1 -20.61 -9.01 3.63
C MET A 1 -20.41 -7.59 3.14
N ILE A 2 -19.63 -6.79 3.87
CA ILE A 2 -19.31 -5.40 3.48
C ILE A 2 -18.38 -5.51 2.28
N ASP A 3 -18.74 -4.96 1.13
CA ASP A 3 -17.84 -4.90 -0.03
C ASP A 3 -16.69 -3.92 0.31
N PHE A 4 -15.50 -4.07 -0.27
CA PHE A 4 -14.40 -3.13 -0.04
C PHE A 4 -14.74 -1.69 -0.42
N ILE A 5 -15.60 -1.54 -1.43
CA ILE A 5 -16.18 -0.24 -1.79
C ILE A 5 -17.00 0.32 -0.62
N ASP A 6 -17.77 -0.52 0.07
CA ASP A 6 -18.51 -0.12 1.27
C ASP A 6 -17.55 0.24 2.40
N PHE A 7 -16.47 -0.53 2.62
CA PHE A 7 -15.44 -0.21 3.61
C PHE A 7 -14.80 1.17 3.36
N PHE A 8 -14.40 1.44 2.11
CA PHE A 8 -13.80 2.73 1.74
C PHE A 8 -14.79 3.89 1.83
N ASN A 9 -16.07 3.66 1.52
CA ASN A 9 -17.11 4.67 1.66
C ASN A 9 -17.41 4.97 3.14
N ASP A 10 -17.55 3.92 3.95
CA ASP A 10 -17.84 4.00 5.39
C ASP A 10 -16.69 4.62 6.19
N HIS A 11 -15.46 4.51 5.67
CA HIS A 11 -14.24 5.04 6.28
C HIS A 11 -13.51 6.02 5.35
N SER A 12 -14.26 6.81 4.58
CA SER A 12 -13.71 7.80 3.64
C SER A 12 -12.88 8.89 4.33
N ASP A 13 -13.08 9.09 5.65
CA ASP A 13 -12.30 9.96 6.53
C ASP A 13 -10.98 9.34 7.02
N PHE A 14 -10.73 8.05 6.74
CA PHE A 14 -9.47 7.44 7.10
C PHE A 14 -8.31 8.00 6.27
N PHE A 15 -8.50 8.24 4.97
CA PHE A 15 -7.48 8.72 4.05
C PHE A 15 -7.66 10.21 3.70
N GLU A 16 -6.95 11.05 4.44
CA GLU A 16 -6.95 12.50 4.31
C GLU A 16 -5.90 12.94 3.29
N ASP A 17 -6.31 13.76 2.31
CA ASP A 17 -5.42 14.25 1.26
C ASP A 17 -4.27 15.10 1.85
N GLY A 18 -3.04 14.80 1.43
CA GLY A 18 -1.82 15.43 1.94
C GLY A 18 -1.39 14.97 3.34
N ALA A 19 -2.13 14.08 4.01
CA ALA A 19 -1.75 13.56 5.32
C ALA A 19 -0.71 12.45 5.21
N TYR A 20 0.02 12.25 6.31
CA TYR A 20 1.09 11.27 6.41
C TYR A 20 0.63 9.98 7.08
N TYR A 21 1.04 8.85 6.49
CA TYR A 21 0.73 7.52 6.97
C TYR A 21 1.99 6.70 7.06
N MET A 22 2.02 5.79 8.02
CA MET A 22 3.04 4.78 8.11
C MET A 22 2.52 3.51 7.45
N VAL A 23 3.21 3.01 6.43
CA VAL A 23 2.90 1.74 5.79
C VAL A 23 3.90 0.69 6.28
N SER A 24 3.39 -0.44 6.75
CA SER A 24 4.18 -1.60 7.16
C SER A 24 3.78 -2.82 6.34
N GLU A 25 4.77 -3.53 5.81
CA GLU A 25 4.60 -4.72 4.98
C GLU A 25 5.30 -5.89 5.65
N TYR A 26 4.55 -6.93 5.95
CA TYR A 26 5.09 -8.05 6.70
C TYR A 26 4.40 -9.37 6.34
N ASN A 27 5.05 -10.46 6.72
CA ASN A 27 4.42 -11.77 6.68
C ASN A 27 3.70 -12.03 8.00
N LYS A 28 2.39 -12.30 7.97
CA LYS A 28 1.64 -12.61 9.19
C LYS A 28 2.14 -13.86 9.92
N ASP A 29 2.72 -14.80 9.17
CA ASP A 29 3.25 -16.07 9.67
C ASP A 29 4.71 -15.92 10.14
N ASN A 30 5.38 -14.83 9.77
CA ASN A 30 6.74 -14.50 10.20
C ASN A 30 6.94 -12.97 10.28
N ARG A 31 6.73 -12.40 11.46
CA ARG A 31 6.80 -10.93 11.68
C ARG A 31 8.22 -10.36 11.69
N ASP A 32 9.25 -11.21 11.62
CA ASP A 32 10.64 -10.76 11.67
C ASP A 32 11.05 -9.95 10.44
N PHE A 33 10.32 -10.12 9.33
CA PHE A 33 10.48 -9.30 8.12
C PHE A 33 9.36 -8.27 8.06
N THR A 34 9.65 -7.05 8.52
CA THR A 34 8.76 -5.90 8.39
C THR A 34 9.49 -4.81 7.62
N ASP A 35 9.02 -4.50 6.42
CA ASP A 35 9.36 -3.24 5.76
C ASP A 35 8.43 -2.16 6.30
N ARG A 36 8.96 -0.99 6.66
CA ARG A 36 8.18 0.11 7.22
C ARG A 36 8.67 1.43 6.65
N SER A 37 7.75 2.20 6.08
CA SER A 37 8.04 3.47 5.44
C SER A 37 6.92 4.48 5.62
N THR A 38 7.26 5.78 5.54
CA THR A 38 6.27 6.86 5.62
C THR A 38 5.84 7.27 4.22
N TYR A 39 4.53 7.41 4.05
CA TYR A 39 3.87 7.77 2.81
C TYR A 39 3.03 9.03 3.00
N ILE A 40 2.92 9.83 1.94
CA ILE A 40 1.92 10.89 1.84
C ILE A 40 0.76 10.39 0.99
N VAL A 41 -0.47 10.65 1.43
CA VAL A 41 -1.67 10.41 0.63
C VAL A 41 -1.83 11.52 -0.40
N GLU A 42 -2.07 11.13 -1.64
CA GLU A 42 -2.53 11.98 -2.73
C GLU A 42 -3.71 11.31 -3.43
N ARG A 43 -4.55 12.12 -4.09
CA ARG A 43 -5.57 11.63 -5.04
C ARG A 43 -5.17 11.99 -6.46
N ASP A 44 -5.26 11.05 -7.38
CA ASP A 44 -5.02 11.34 -8.80
C ASP A 44 -6.24 11.98 -9.48
N GLU A 45 -6.09 12.33 -10.75
CA GLU A 45 -7.17 12.91 -11.58
C GLU A 45 -8.39 12.00 -11.75
N HIS A 46 -8.29 10.72 -11.39
CA HIS A 46 -9.36 9.72 -11.42
C HIS A 46 -9.89 9.37 -10.02
N GLU A 47 -9.52 10.15 -8.99
CA GLU A 47 -9.86 9.94 -7.57
C GLU A 47 -9.30 8.62 -6.98
N ASN A 48 -8.28 8.03 -7.62
CA ASN A 48 -7.59 6.89 -7.03
C ASN A 48 -6.75 7.36 -5.85
N LEU A 49 -6.75 6.56 -4.79
CA LEU A 49 -5.90 6.82 -3.63
C LEU A 49 -4.47 6.37 -3.95
N ILE A 50 -3.52 7.31 -3.86
CA ILE A 50 -2.10 7.05 -4.03
C ILE A 50 -1.40 7.33 -2.71
N LEU A 51 -0.72 6.33 -2.17
CA LEU A 51 0.30 6.51 -1.14
C LEU A 51 1.65 6.65 -1.85
N ARG A 52 2.23 7.85 -1.81
CA ARG A 52 3.59 8.10 -2.31
C ARG A 52 4.61 7.98 -1.20
N ASN A 53 5.63 7.15 -1.38
CA ASN A 53 6.65 7.00 -0.35
C ASN A 53 7.50 8.27 -0.27
N LEU A 54 7.60 8.85 0.92
CA LEU A 54 8.43 10.04 1.17
C LEU A 54 9.91 9.72 1.25
N TYR A 55 10.22 8.50 1.65
CA TYR A 55 11.56 7.98 1.74
C TYR A 55 11.80 7.07 0.55
N THR A 56 12.66 7.50 -0.37
CA THR A 56 13.33 6.55 -1.26
C THR A 56 13.89 5.45 -0.38
N HIS A 57 13.40 4.22 -0.53
CA HIS A 57 14.11 3.06 -0.02
C HIS A 57 15.44 3.11 -0.76
N THR A 58 16.42 3.67 -0.08
CA THR A 58 17.77 3.77 -0.59
C THR A 58 18.34 2.43 -0.22
N LEU A 59 18.03 1.42 -1.03
CA LEU A 59 18.87 0.23 -1.04
C LEU A 59 20.33 0.73 -1.16
N PRO A 60 21.32 0.01 -0.59
CA PRO A 60 22.72 0.44 -0.54
C PRO A 60 23.36 0.86 -1.88
N ASP A 61 22.62 0.66 -2.97
CA ASP A 61 22.97 0.82 -4.37
C ASP A 61 22.15 1.92 -5.09
N GLY A 62 21.30 2.70 -4.42
CA GLY A 62 20.82 4.03 -4.84
C GLY A 62 19.43 4.12 -5.49
N ASN A 63 18.46 4.63 -4.72
CA ASN A 63 17.12 5.12 -5.10
C ASN A 63 16.15 4.14 -5.79
N ILE A 64 15.26 3.57 -4.98
CA ILE A 64 13.98 3.01 -5.42
C ILE A 64 12.86 3.92 -4.90
N HIS A 65 12.04 4.46 -5.81
CA HIS A 65 10.77 5.08 -5.44
C HIS A 65 9.68 4.02 -5.48
N LYS A 66 8.87 3.96 -4.42
CA LYS A 66 7.81 2.98 -4.31
C LYS A 66 6.49 3.68 -4.02
N ASP A 67 5.57 3.67 -4.97
CA ASP A 67 4.22 4.16 -4.76
C ASP A 67 3.26 2.98 -4.60
N ILE A 68 2.24 3.17 -3.78
CA ILE A 68 1.17 2.20 -3.59
C ILE A 68 -0.13 2.87 -4.04
N MET A 69 -0.71 2.39 -5.11
CA MET A 69 -1.98 2.87 -5.64
C MET A 69 -3.08 1.88 -5.29
N PHE A 70 -4.15 2.37 -4.70
CA PHE A 70 -5.34 1.58 -4.40
C PHE A 70 -6.37 1.85 -5.50
N ASP A 71 -6.82 0.79 -6.15
CA ASP A 71 -8.01 0.85 -7.00
C ASP A 71 -9.22 0.34 -6.20
N PRO A 72 -10.05 1.26 -5.65
CA PRO A 72 -11.24 0.91 -4.89
C PRO A 72 -12.24 0.08 -5.70
N LYS A 73 -12.24 0.18 -7.04
CA LYS A 73 -13.22 -0.50 -7.89
C LYS A 73 -12.85 -1.95 -8.17
N SER A 74 -11.59 -2.32 -8.05
CA SER A 74 -11.09 -3.63 -8.48
C SER A 74 -10.48 -4.49 -7.37
N LEU A 75 -10.58 -4.08 -6.10
CA LEU A 75 -10.00 -4.77 -4.94
C LEU A 75 -8.50 -5.01 -5.12
N GLN A 76 -7.81 -4.05 -5.71
CA GLN A 76 -6.41 -4.21 -6.08
C GLN A 76 -5.55 -3.09 -5.52
N ILE A 77 -4.36 -3.52 -5.13
CA ILE A 77 -3.23 -2.63 -4.88
C ILE A 77 -2.23 -2.82 -5.99
N GLU A 78 -1.80 -1.71 -6.57
CA GLU A 78 -0.68 -1.63 -7.48
C GLU A 78 0.52 -1.01 -6.75
N GLU A 79 1.60 -1.76 -6.61
CA GLU A 79 2.89 -1.20 -6.21
C GLU A 79 3.69 -0.81 -7.44
N ARG A 80 4.01 0.47 -7.58
CA ARG A 80 4.89 0.99 -8.62
C ARG A 80 6.27 1.22 -8.05
N ILE A 81 7.25 0.55 -8.61
CA ILE A 81 8.64 0.59 -8.18
C ILE A 81 9.45 1.19 -9.33
N ASP A 82 9.89 2.44 -9.17
CA ASP A 82 10.77 3.10 -10.14
C ASP A 82 12.23 2.91 -9.71
N ASP A 83 12.98 2.13 -10.50
CA ASP A 83 14.43 2.02 -10.39
C ASP A 83 15.09 2.93 -11.44
N SER A 84 15.40 4.13 -10.97
CA SER A 84 16.02 5.19 -11.77
C SER A 84 17.38 4.80 -12.37
N ARG A 85 18.09 3.81 -11.80
CA ARG A 85 19.44 3.42 -12.24
C ARG A 85 19.41 2.62 -13.53
N ILE A 86 18.48 1.68 -13.59
CA ILE A 86 18.27 0.84 -14.78
C ILE A 86 17.18 1.41 -15.69
N LYS A 87 16.57 2.55 -15.31
CA LYS A 87 15.48 3.21 -16.02
C LYS A 87 14.33 2.25 -16.31
N LYS A 88 13.95 1.46 -15.30
CA LYS A 88 12.84 0.52 -15.38
C LYS A 88 11.85 0.78 -14.27
N CYS A 89 10.59 0.77 -14.66
CA CYS A 89 9.47 0.72 -13.74
C CYS A 89 9.01 -0.74 -13.65
N TYR A 90 8.88 -1.22 -12.42
CA TYR A 90 8.25 -2.50 -12.12
C TYR A 90 6.90 -2.23 -11.48
N THR A 91 5.93 -3.04 -11.86
CA THR A 91 4.60 -3.00 -11.27
C THR A 91 4.32 -4.36 -10.67
N ASN A 92 3.98 -4.39 -9.38
CA ASN A 92 3.41 -5.58 -8.77
C ASN A 92 1.95 -5.30 -8.44
N ASN A 93 1.08 -6.22 -8.85
CA ASN A 93 -0.34 -6.14 -8.58
C ASN A 93 -0.73 -7.19 -7.54
N TYR A 94 -1.62 -6.79 -6.64
CA TYR A 94 -2.11 -7.63 -5.55
C TYR A 94 -3.61 -7.51 -5.47
N LYS A 95 -4.29 -8.65 -5.30
CA LYS A 95 -5.65 -8.65 -4.77
C LYS A 95 -5.61 -8.43 -3.28
N ILE A 96 -6.56 -7.68 -2.77
CA ILE A 96 -6.72 -7.46 -1.34
C ILE A 96 -8.08 -7.96 -0.85
N ASP A 97 -8.14 -8.23 0.45
CA ASP A 97 -9.41 -8.41 1.14
C ASP A 97 -10.09 -7.06 1.42
N ASN A 98 -11.23 -7.09 2.13
CA ASN A 98 -12.01 -5.89 2.41
C ASN A 98 -11.38 -4.97 3.46
N GLY A 99 -10.18 -5.29 3.95
CA GLY A 99 -9.51 -4.56 5.01
C GLY A 99 -10.11 -4.81 6.39
N THR A 100 -9.37 -4.41 7.42
CA THR A 100 -9.85 -4.35 8.81
C THR A 100 -9.34 -3.07 9.45
N LEU A 101 -10.25 -2.25 9.95
CA LEU A 101 -9.94 -1.05 10.72
C LEU A 101 -9.77 -1.42 12.20
N SER A 102 -8.71 -0.92 12.83
CA SER A 102 -8.46 -1.09 14.25
C SER A 102 -9.54 -0.42 15.10
N SER A 103 -9.75 -0.90 16.33
CA SER A 103 -10.81 -0.36 17.20
C SER A 103 -10.60 1.11 17.61
N ASP A 104 -9.36 1.60 17.52
CA ASP A 104 -9.02 3.01 17.77
C ASP A 104 -9.07 3.88 16.49
N GLY A 105 -9.40 3.28 15.33
CA GLY A 105 -9.53 3.97 14.06
C GLY A 105 -8.20 4.47 13.47
N ARG A 106 -7.06 4.00 13.97
CA ARG A 106 -5.73 4.50 13.58
C ARG A 106 -5.01 3.62 12.57
N GLU A 107 -5.39 2.36 12.43
CA GLU A 107 -4.72 1.38 11.58
C GLU A 107 -5.73 0.65 10.69
N VAL A 108 -5.43 0.56 9.38
CA VAL A 108 -6.13 -0.32 8.44
C VAL A 108 -5.17 -1.41 7.98
N VAL A 109 -5.62 -2.65 8.03
CA VAL A 109 -4.82 -3.83 7.64
C VAL A 109 -5.50 -4.54 6.47
N PHE A 110 -4.73 -4.84 5.43
CA PHE A 110 -5.13 -5.62 4.26
C PHE A 110 -4.33 -6.91 4.17
N ASN A 111 -5.00 -8.04 3.97
CA ASN A 111 -4.33 -9.25 3.50
C ASN A 111 -4.21 -9.18 1.97
N ILE A 112 -3.01 -9.45 1.46
CA ILE A 112 -2.74 -9.34 0.03
C ILE A 112 -2.42 -10.71 -0.57
N THR A 113 -2.80 -10.90 -1.83
CA THR A 113 -2.45 -12.07 -2.65
C THR A 113 -1.87 -11.60 -3.98
N PRO A 114 -0.64 -12.01 -4.36
CA PRO A 114 -0.07 -11.66 -5.66
C PRO A 114 -0.96 -12.12 -6.81
N THR A 115 -1.14 -11.28 -7.83
CA THR A 115 -1.79 -11.67 -9.09
C THR A 115 -0.82 -12.37 -10.05
N GLU A 116 -1.35 -12.98 -11.11
CA GLU A 116 -0.52 -13.52 -12.18
C GLU A 116 0.42 -12.46 -12.76
N GLY A 117 1.70 -12.81 -12.91
CA GLY A 117 2.75 -11.90 -13.40
C GLY A 117 3.44 -11.06 -12.31
N SER A 118 2.92 -11.03 -11.07
CA SER A 118 3.59 -10.36 -9.96
C SER A 118 4.77 -11.18 -9.43
N HIS A 119 5.85 -10.51 -9.03
CA HIS A 119 6.96 -11.19 -8.38
C HIS A 119 6.52 -11.69 -7.00
N PRO A 120 6.82 -12.96 -6.62
CA PRO A 120 6.54 -13.46 -5.29
C PRO A 120 7.30 -12.61 -4.27
N LYS A 121 6.58 -11.98 -3.34
CA LYS A 121 7.17 -11.25 -2.23
C LYS A 121 7.05 -12.05 -0.94
N GLU A 122 7.94 -11.77 0.00
CA GLU A 122 8.00 -12.45 1.29
C GLU A 122 6.90 -11.99 2.26
N PHE A 123 6.15 -10.92 1.94
CA PHE A 123 5.04 -10.41 2.74
C PHE A 123 3.67 -10.73 2.14
N ASN A 124 2.67 -10.81 3.01
CA ASN A 124 1.28 -11.08 2.68
C ASN A 124 0.28 -10.15 3.39
N VAL A 125 0.79 -9.13 4.08
CA VAL A 125 -0.01 -8.11 4.76
C VAL A 125 0.55 -6.72 4.47
N ILE A 126 -0.35 -5.76 4.27
CA ILE A 126 -0.07 -4.32 4.27
C ILE A 126 -0.88 -3.70 5.41
N SER A 127 -0.20 -3.04 6.34
CA SER A 127 -0.81 -2.24 7.41
C SER A 127 -0.53 -0.75 7.14
N ILE A 128 -1.55 0.10 7.30
CA ILE A 128 -1.48 1.54 7.09
C ILE A 128 -1.96 2.23 8.35
N THR A 129 -1.09 3.02 8.98
CA THR A 129 -1.34 3.66 10.27
C THR A 129 -1.28 5.18 10.17
N LYS A 130 -2.26 5.90 10.74
CA LYS A 130 -2.22 7.36 10.91
C LYS A 130 -1.05 7.76 11.82
N VAL A 131 -0.23 8.74 11.39
CA VAL A 131 0.94 9.24 12.14
C VAL A 131 0.56 10.39 13.08
#